data_AF-A0A8S3AAW9-F1
#
_entry.id   AF-A0A8S3AAW9-F1
#
_cell.length_a   1.000
_cell.length_b   1.000
_cell.length_c   1.000
_cell.angle_alpha   90.00
_cell.angle_beta   90.00
_cell.angle_gamma   90.00
#
_symmetry.space_group_name_H-M   'P 1'
#
loop_
_entity.id
_entity.type
_entity.pdbx_description
1 polymer ?
#
loop_
_entity_poly.entity_id
_entity_poly.type
_entity_poly.pdbx_seq_one_letter_code
_entity_poly.pdbx_strand_id
1 'polypeptide(L)' 'GTLPYEDLQLGLTAALNNYKYIDGNRTAALGASYGGFMINWIAGHQDMSQRFKTLVCHDGLFDMRGMAYSTEELWFSEHD' A
#
# COMPACT_ATOMS: atom_id res chain seq x y z
N GLY A 1 -0.06 -4.28 8.86
CA GLY A 1 -0.50 -2.89 9.04
C GLY A 1 -2.01 -2.89 9.15
N THR A 2 -2.56 -2.33 10.22
CA THR A 2 -4.02 -2.29 10.41
C THR A 2 -4.54 -0.89 10.10
N LEU A 3 -4.08 0.14 10.81
CA LEU A 3 -4.61 1.50 10.67
C LEU A 3 -4.41 2.09 9.25
N PRO A 4 -3.21 2.10 8.64
CA PRO A 4 -3.04 2.64 7.29
C PRO A 4 -3.79 1.83 6.22
N TYR A 5 -3.97 0.52 6.45
CA TYR A 5 -4.70 -0.34 5.53
C TYR A 5 -6.19 0.00 5.55
N GLU A 6 -6.78 0.16 6.73
CA GLU A 6 -8.17 0.58 6.90
C GLU A 6 -8.42 1.97 6.30
N ASP A 7 -7.52 2.92 6.54
CA ASP A 7 -7.62 4.27 5.98
C ASP A 7 -7.60 4.25 4.45
N LEU A 8 -6.78 3.40 3.82
CA LEU A 8 -6.77 3.24 2.37
C LEU A 8 -8.12 2.69 1.84
N GLN A 9 -8.76 1.78 2.56
CA GLN A 9 -10.09 1.26 2.19
C GLN A 9 -11.17 2.34 2.29
N LEU A 10 -11.18 3.06 3.41
CA LEU A 10 -12.13 4.14 3.66
C LEU A 10 -11.93 5.29 2.68
N GLY A 11 -10.69 5.67 2.41
CA GLY A 11 -10.32 6.71 1.45
C GLY A 11 -10.77 6.38 0.02
N LEU A 12 -10.52 5.16 -0.45
CA LEU A 12 -10.99 4.71 -1.76
C LEU A 12 -12.53 4.75 -1.85
N THR A 13 -13.22 4.25 -0.83
CA THR A 13 -14.68 4.23 -0.77
C THR A 13 -15.24 5.66 -0.80
N ALA A 14 -14.68 6.56 0.00
CA ALA A 14 -15.08 7.96 0.04
C ALA A 14 -14.86 8.64 -1.32
N ALA A 15 -13.73 8.40 -1.99
CA ALA A 15 -13.43 8.98 -3.29
C ALA A 15 -14.45 8.52 -4.36
N LEU A 16 -14.72 7.21 -4.44
CA LEU A 16 -15.67 6.65 -5.41
C LEU A 16 -17.12 7.12 -5.16
N ASN A 17 -17.49 7.33 -3.89
CA ASN A 17 -18.82 7.81 -3.55
C ASN A 17 -19.02 9.28 -3.94
N ASN A 18 -18.03 10.13 -3.66
CA ASN A 18 -18.12 11.59 -3.81
C ASN A 18 -17.81 12.08 -5.24
N TYR A 19 -16.97 11.37 -6.00
CA TYR A 19 -16.49 11.84 -7.29
C TYR A 19 -16.90 10.90 -8.44
N LYS A 20 -18.01 11.21 -9.12
CA LYS A 20 -18.58 10.38 -10.20
C LYS A 20 -17.70 10.28 -11.45
N TYR A 21 -16.70 11.14 -11.59
CA TYR A 21 -15.72 11.08 -12.68
C TYR A 21 -14.60 10.05 -12.42
N ILE A 22 -14.50 9.48 -11.21
CA ILE A 22 -13.56 8.40 -10.90
C ILE A 22 -14.22 7.05 -11.23
N ASP A 23 -13.56 6.28 -12.09
CA ASP A 23 -14.05 4.96 -12.52
C ASP A 23 -13.45 3.85 -11.65
N GLY A 24 -14.24 3.37 -10.68
CA GLY A 24 -13.85 2.28 -9.78
C GLY A 24 -13.49 0.97 -10.48
N ASN A 25 -13.98 0.72 -11.69
CA ASN A 25 -13.69 -0.51 -12.44
C ASN A 25 -12.34 -0.47 -13.17
N ARG A 26 -11.69 0.70 -13.25
CA ARG A 26 -10.38 0.93 -13.89
C ARG A 26 -9.37 1.55 -12.92
N THR A 27 -9.33 1.01 -11.70
CA THR A 27 -8.44 1.50 -10.63
C THR A 27 -7.16 0.65 -10.54
N ALA A 28 -6.02 1.27 -10.25
CA ALA A 28 -4.77 0.61 -9.91
C ALA A 28 -4.23 1.15 -8.58
N ALA A 29 -3.51 0.32 -7.82
CA ALA A 29 -2.79 0.76 -6.62
C ALA A 29 -1.29 0.73 -6.91
N LEU A 30 -0.58 1.77 -6.49
CA LEU A 30 0.87 1.91 -6.67
C LEU A 30 1.49 2.45 -5.39
N GLY A 31 2.67 1.95 -5.04
CA GLY A 31 3.38 2.40 -3.85
C GLY A 31 4.88 2.12 -3.91
N ALA A 32 5.65 3.02 -3.29
CA ALA A 32 7.09 2.88 -3.12
C ALA A 32 7.52 3.00 -1.67
N SER A 33 8.70 2.49 -1.30
CA SER A 33 9.16 2.44 0.09
C SER A 33 8.10 1.75 0.99
N TYR A 34 7.64 2.39 2.06
CA TYR A 34 6.52 1.88 2.88
C TYR A 34 5.24 1.63 2.04
N GLY A 35 5.00 2.45 1.02
CA GLY A 35 3.90 2.23 0.07
C GLY A 35 4.05 0.90 -0.67
N GLY A 36 5.27 0.47 -1.01
CA GLY A 36 5.49 -0.83 -1.64
C GLY A 36 5.21 -2.00 -0.68
N PHE A 37 5.54 -1.85 0.61
CA PHE A 37 5.08 -2.77 1.65
C PHE A 37 3.55 -2.85 1.67
N MET A 38 2.85 -1.71 1.58
CA MET A 38 1.38 -1.67 1.50
C MET A 38 0.81 -2.31 0.25
N ILE A 39 1.46 -2.20 -0.91
CA ILE A 39 1.04 -2.93 -2.10
C ILE A 39 1.15 -4.44 -1.90
N ASN A 40 2.25 -4.92 -1.31
CA ASN A 40 2.41 -6.34 -0.97
C ASN A 40 1.37 -6.79 0.08
N TRP A 41 1.09 -5.94 1.08
CA TRP A 41 0.07 -6.21 2.08
C TRP A 41 -1.33 -6.30 1.46
N ILE A 42 -1.69 -5.34 0.60
CA ILE A 42 -2.95 -5.36 -0.16
C ILE A 42 -3.04 -6.62 -1.02
N ALA A 43 -1.98 -7.03 -1.71
CA ALA A 43 -1.98 -8.23 -2.55
C ALA A 43 -2.36 -9.50 -1.77
N GLY A 44 -2.00 -9.58 -0.48
CA GLY A 44 -2.35 -10.68 0.41
C GLY A 44 -3.78 -10.66 0.97
N HIS A 45 -4.52 -9.55 0.81
CA HIS A 45 -5.86 -9.36 1.39
C HIS A 45 -6.91 -9.14 0.29
N GLN A 46 -7.75 -10.16 0.07
CA GLN A 46 -8.65 -10.23 -1.09
C GLN A 46 -9.71 -9.11 -1.15
N ASP A 47 -10.17 -8.65 0.00
CA ASP A 47 -11.16 -7.57 0.15
C ASP A 47 -10.71 -6.26 -0.48
N MET A 48 -9.41 -5.97 -0.43
CA MET A 48 -8.83 -4.78 -1.04
C MET A 48 -8.17 -5.07 -2.39
N SER A 49 -7.48 -6.21 -2.55
CA SER A 49 -6.80 -6.54 -3.80
C SER A 49 -7.74 -6.63 -5.00
N GLN A 50 -8.97 -7.14 -4.81
CA GLN A 50 -9.97 -7.25 -5.87
C GLN A 50 -10.55 -5.91 -6.34
N ARG A 51 -10.31 -4.82 -5.61
CA ARG A 51 -10.75 -3.47 -6.02
C ARG A 51 -9.84 -2.85 -7.06
N PHE A 52 -8.66 -3.42 -7.29
CA PHE A 52 -7.68 -2.91 -8.23
C PHE A 52 -7.46 -3.89 -9.38
N LYS A 53 -7.37 -3.36 -10.60
CA LYS A 53 -6.99 -4.12 -11.80
C LYS A 53 -5.50 -4.42 -11.85
N THR A 54 -4.70 -3.59 -11.19
CA THR A 54 -3.25 -3.69 -11.20
C THR A 54 -2.69 -3.19 -9.89
N LEU A 55 -1.66 -3.89 -9.40
CA LEU A 55 -0.87 -3.53 -8.24
C LEU A 55 0.56 -3.28 -8.70
N VAL A 56 1.13 -2.13 -8.34
CA VAL A 56 2.50 -1.75 -8.69
C VAL A 56 3.31 -1.54 -7.42
N CYS A 57 4.13 -2.52 -7.08
CA CYS A 57 5.10 -2.44 -6.00
C CYS A 57 6.44 -1.95 -6.56
N HIS A 58 6.92 -0.80 -6.11
CA HIS A 58 8.18 -0.21 -6.57
C HIS A 58 9.13 0.01 -5.40
N ASP A 59 10.30 -0.63 -5.39
CA ASP A 59 11.36 -0.39 -4.40
C ASP A 59 10.85 -0.32 -2.94
N GLY A 60 10.02 -1.31 -2.60
CA GLY A 60 9.25 -1.36 -1.37
C GLY A 60 9.88 -2.22 -0.30
N LEU A 61 9.58 -1.91 0.97
CA LEU A 61 9.98 -2.76 2.09
C LEU A 61 9.31 -4.13 1.98
N PHE A 62 10.12 -5.18 1.85
CA PHE A 62 9.64 -6.57 1.77
C PHE A 62 9.84 -7.32 3.10
N ASP A 63 11.00 -7.15 3.74
CA ASP A 63 11.34 -7.74 5.04
C ASP A 63 12.10 -6.71 5.87
N MET A 64 11.55 -6.37 7.04
CA MET A 64 12.12 -5.37 7.95
C MET A 64 13.49 -5.80 8.49
N ARG A 65 13.71 -7.11 8.66
CA ARG A 65 15.01 -7.62 9.11
C ARG A 65 16.08 -7.41 8.03
N GLY A 66 15.75 -7.73 6.77
CA GLY A 66 16.59 -7.44 5.63
C GLY A 66 16.95 -5.96 5.55
N MET A 67 15.94 -5.08 5.65
CA MET A 67 16.15 -3.62 5.68
C MET A 67 17.16 -3.22 6.76
N ALA A 68 16.99 -3.68 8.00
CA ALA A 68 17.86 -3.29 9.12
C ALA A 68 19.35 -3.60 8.90
N TYR A 69 19.68 -4.59 8.06
CA TYR A 69 21.07 -4.94 7.74
C TYR A 69 21.57 -4.40 6.40
N SER A 70 20.67 -3.94 5.52
CA SER A 70 21.03 -3.55 4.15
C SER A 70 20.79 -2.08 3.84
N THR A 71 20.09 -1.33 4.69
CA THR A 71 19.80 0.08 4.47
C THR A 71 20.87 0.99 5.06
N GLU A 72 21.18 2.08 4.37
CA GLU A 72 21.92 3.21 4.92
C GLU A 72 21.02 4.15 5.76
N GLU A 73 19.70 3.95 5.73
CA GLU A 73 18.70 4.74 6.47
C GLU A 73 18.39 4.14 7.86
N LEU A 74 19.41 4.00 8.72
CA LEU A 74 19.30 3.28 10.01
C LEU A 74 18.26 3.86 10.97
N TRP A 75 17.97 5.16 10.87
CA TRP A 75 17.02 5.85 11.75
C TRP A 75 15.67 5.13 11.87
N PHE A 76 15.13 4.64 10.75
CA PHE A 76 13.84 3.94 10.71
C PHE A 76 13.88 2.59 11.43
N SER A 77 15.02 1.87 11.39
CA SER A 77 15.14 0.56 12.04
C SER A 77 15.44 0.64 13.54
N GLU A 78 15.93 1.79 14.01
CA GLU A 78 16.34 2.00 15.41
C GLU A 78 15.28 2.73 16.25
N HIS A 79 14.33 3.41 15.61
CA HIS A 79 13.39 4.31 16.30
C HIS A 79 11.90 4.05 16.03
N ASP A 80 11.53 3.23 15.04
CA ASP A 80 10.14 2.83 14.75
C ASP A 80 9.84 1.39 15.20
#